data_AF-A0A382LAY1-F1
#
_entry.id   AF-A0A382LAY1-F1
#
_cell.length_a   1.000
_cell.length_b   1.000
_cell.length_c   1.000
_cell.angle_alpha   90.00
_cell.angle_beta   90.00
_cell.angle_gamma   90.00
#
_symmetry.space_group_name_H-M   'P 1'
#
loop_
_entity.id
_entity.type
_entity.pdbx_description
1 polymer ?
#
loop_
_entity_poly.entity_id
_entity_poly.type
_entity_poly.pdbx_seq_one_letter_code
_entity_poly.pdbx_strand_id
1 'polypeptide(L)'
;MERIETANQEAMKRMLSGDPVLVDVIPAAEAISDLKDRMILHAGPPIGWESMCGPMRGAVTGIAVYEGWAPDLVAAEKLATDGAFEFHPNHHFDTVGPMTGLTTISQPVMVVENQKFGNRAYCTINEGLGKVMRFGGNDEEVLDRLRWLRDEFGPALSAALRSTDGLPLKSLVARGLTMGDEMHQRNVACSGLTLRALAPALAATGRDTAALSKALAFMGGNDQFFLNIAMAMGKAIMDPVRGINGSTLVTAMSRNGTDFGIRVSGTGDTWFTAPVEMPEGLYFPGFTEDDANPDMGDSTIVET
;
A
#
# COMPACT_ATOMS: atom_id res chain seq x y z
N MET A 1 -24.24 -27.26 -2.35
CA MET A 1 -23.44 -27.15 -1.12
C MET A 1 -22.05 -27.72 -1.32
N GLU A 2 -21.92 -28.98 -1.77
CA GLU A 2 -20.62 -29.61 -2.09
C GLU A 2 -19.72 -28.81 -3.05
N ARG A 3 -20.25 -28.29 -4.17
CA ARG A 3 -19.49 -27.43 -5.11
C ARG A 3 -18.84 -26.21 -4.44
N ILE A 4 -19.56 -25.54 -3.54
CA ILE A 4 -19.07 -24.35 -2.84
C ILE A 4 -17.97 -24.75 -1.86
N GLU A 5 -18.20 -25.83 -1.11
CA GLU A 5 -17.23 -26.36 -0.15
C GLU A 5 -15.91 -26.75 -0.83
N THR A 6 -15.97 -27.50 -1.93
CA THR A 6 -14.78 -27.86 -2.70
C THR A 6 -14.04 -26.64 -3.26
N ALA A 7 -14.76 -25.65 -3.78
CA ALA A 7 -14.15 -24.42 -4.28
C ALA A 7 -13.48 -23.61 -3.16
N ASN A 8 -14.10 -23.56 -1.98
CA ASN A 8 -13.54 -22.89 -0.81
C ASN A 8 -12.32 -23.62 -0.24
N GLN A 9 -12.30 -24.95 -0.27
CA GLN A 9 -11.12 -25.73 0.15
C GLN A 9 -9.92 -25.47 -0.77
N GLU A 10 -10.12 -25.37 -2.08
CA GLU A 10 -9.06 -24.98 -3.02
C GLU A 10 -8.59 -23.55 -2.78
N ALA A 11 -9.53 -22.61 -2.56
CA ALA A 11 -9.22 -21.23 -2.23
C ALA A 11 -8.36 -21.11 -0.95
N MET A 12 -8.77 -21.78 0.13
CA MET A 12 -8.02 -21.85 1.40
C MET A 12 -6.65 -22.50 1.22
N LYS A 13 -6.55 -23.56 0.43
CA LYS A 13 -5.28 -24.23 0.14
C LYS A 13 -4.31 -23.26 -0.54
N ARG A 14 -4.76 -22.47 -1.53
CA ARG A 14 -3.91 -21.48 -2.20
C ARG A 14 -3.43 -20.42 -1.21
N MET A 15 -4.35 -19.81 -0.48
CA MET A 15 -4.07 -18.80 0.54
C MET A 15 -3.01 -19.27 1.54
N LEU A 16 -3.22 -20.44 2.17
CA LEU A 16 -2.31 -20.97 3.19
C LEU A 16 -0.94 -21.36 2.62
N SER A 17 -0.89 -21.78 1.34
CA SER A 17 0.35 -22.23 0.68
C SER A 17 1.20 -21.12 0.06
N GLY A 18 0.71 -19.87 0.01
CA GLY A 18 1.46 -18.75 -0.58
C GLY A 18 2.84 -18.57 0.04
N ASP A 19 3.80 -18.07 -0.72
CA ASP A 19 5.19 -17.90 -0.26
C ASP A 19 5.70 -16.49 -0.60
N PRO A 20 5.23 -15.46 0.12
CA PRO A 20 5.53 -14.06 -0.18
C PRO A 20 6.94 -13.66 0.28
N VAL A 21 7.69 -13.07 -0.64
CA VAL A 21 9.03 -12.54 -0.44
C VAL A 21 9.07 -11.11 -0.95
N LEU A 22 9.56 -10.17 -0.14
CA LEU A 22 9.89 -8.83 -0.63
C LEU A 22 11.20 -8.91 -1.42
N VAL A 23 11.13 -8.65 -2.72
CA VAL A 23 12.24 -8.91 -3.64
C VAL A 23 12.89 -7.65 -4.18
N ASP A 24 12.17 -6.53 -4.22
CA ASP A 24 12.69 -5.30 -4.83
C ASP A 24 11.92 -4.05 -4.41
N VAL A 25 12.45 -2.90 -4.82
CA VAL A 25 11.77 -1.61 -4.86
C VAL A 25 12.06 -0.97 -6.22
N ILE A 26 11.02 -0.70 -7.02
CA ILE A 26 11.18 -0.14 -8.37
C ILE A 26 10.15 0.94 -8.63
N PRO A 27 10.36 1.84 -9.60
CA PRO A 27 9.32 2.79 -10.02
C PRO A 27 8.02 2.08 -10.41
N ALA A 28 6.88 2.66 -10.06
CA ALA A 28 5.57 2.08 -10.38
C ALA A 28 5.39 1.84 -11.89
N ALA A 29 5.91 2.73 -12.73
CA ALA A 29 5.90 2.57 -14.19
C ALA A 29 6.66 1.33 -14.69
N GLU A 30 7.66 0.83 -13.94
CA GLU A 30 8.37 -0.41 -14.28
C GLU A 30 7.62 -1.65 -13.76
N ALA A 31 6.94 -1.53 -12.61
CA ALA A 31 6.20 -2.61 -11.97
C ALA A 31 4.83 -2.89 -12.60
N ILE A 32 4.14 -1.82 -13.04
CA ILE A 32 2.74 -1.85 -13.43
C ILE A 32 2.64 -1.39 -14.89
N SER A 33 2.67 -2.34 -15.82
CA SER A 33 2.73 -2.05 -17.27
C SER A 33 1.56 -1.23 -17.81
N ASP A 34 0.39 -1.32 -17.18
CA ASP A 34 -0.82 -0.63 -17.58
C ASP A 34 -0.97 0.76 -16.94
N LEU A 35 -0.04 1.15 -16.05
CA LEU A 35 -0.03 2.47 -15.41
C LEU A 35 0.54 3.52 -16.37
N LYS A 36 -0.25 4.55 -16.67
CA LYS A 36 0.08 5.59 -17.66
C LYS A 36 0.20 6.95 -17.00
N ASP A 37 0.73 7.91 -17.76
CA ASP A 37 0.73 9.32 -17.37
C ASP A 37 -0.68 9.79 -17.01
N ARG A 38 -0.80 10.61 -15.96
CA ARG A 38 -2.07 11.13 -15.41
C ARG A 38 -3.06 10.08 -14.91
N MET A 39 -2.65 8.82 -14.76
CA MET A 39 -3.39 7.85 -13.96
C MET A 39 -2.98 7.96 -12.50
N ILE A 40 -3.97 8.05 -11.61
CA ILE A 40 -3.80 8.04 -10.16
C ILE A 40 -4.53 6.82 -9.61
N LEU A 41 -3.78 5.84 -9.13
CA LEU A 41 -4.38 4.75 -8.39
C LEU A 41 -4.72 5.21 -6.96
N HIS A 42 -5.79 4.66 -6.38
CA HIS A 42 -6.25 5.02 -5.04
C HIS A 42 -6.75 3.79 -4.27
N ALA A 43 -6.84 3.92 -2.95
CA ALA A 43 -7.45 2.89 -2.11
C ALA A 43 -8.97 2.80 -2.32
N GLY A 44 -9.55 1.63 -2.06
CA GLY A 44 -10.99 1.39 -2.08
C GLY A 44 -11.58 0.98 -3.43
N PRO A 45 -12.91 0.77 -3.50
CA PRO A 45 -13.62 0.50 -4.75
C PRO A 45 -13.63 1.73 -5.68
N PRO A 46 -14.03 1.59 -6.96
CA PRO A 46 -14.04 2.69 -7.92
C PRO A 46 -14.79 3.92 -7.42
N ILE A 47 -14.17 5.09 -7.52
CA ILE A 47 -14.75 6.36 -7.10
C ILE A 47 -14.35 7.48 -8.07
N GLY A 48 -15.25 8.45 -8.28
CA GLY A 48 -14.95 9.66 -9.04
C GLY A 48 -14.53 10.82 -8.12
N TRP A 49 -13.83 11.81 -8.69
CA TRP A 49 -13.37 13.01 -7.99
C TRP A 49 -14.42 13.67 -7.09
N GLU A 50 -15.65 13.84 -7.61
CA GLU A 50 -16.74 14.50 -6.89
C GLU A 50 -17.16 13.78 -5.60
N SER A 51 -16.92 12.47 -5.52
CA SER A 51 -17.25 11.66 -4.35
C SER A 51 -16.07 11.47 -3.39
N MET A 52 -14.85 11.85 -3.78
CA MET A 52 -13.68 11.68 -2.91
C MET A 52 -13.77 12.54 -1.64
N CYS A 53 -13.41 11.95 -0.50
CA CYS A 53 -13.32 12.64 0.78
C CYS A 53 -12.16 13.67 0.80
N GLY A 54 -12.19 14.58 1.78
CA GLY A 54 -11.21 15.68 1.91
C GLY A 54 -9.75 15.22 1.86
N PRO A 55 -9.33 14.24 2.68
CA PRO A 55 -7.96 13.71 2.65
C PRO A 55 -7.55 13.15 1.28
N MET A 56 -8.45 12.43 0.60
CA MET A 56 -8.18 11.88 -0.72
C MET A 56 -8.02 12.99 -1.76
N ARG A 57 -8.87 14.02 -1.73
CA ARG A 57 -8.73 15.21 -2.60
C ARG A 57 -7.40 15.93 -2.35
N GLY A 58 -7.02 16.13 -1.09
CA GLY A 58 -5.75 16.74 -0.72
C GLY A 58 -4.53 15.94 -1.20
N ALA A 59 -4.60 14.60 -1.12
CA ALA A 59 -3.55 13.74 -1.64
C ALA A 59 -3.48 13.80 -3.18
N VAL A 60 -4.62 13.82 -3.88
CA VAL A 60 -4.68 13.89 -5.36
C VAL A 60 -4.07 15.19 -5.87
N THR A 61 -4.37 16.32 -5.23
CA THR A 61 -3.77 17.61 -5.62
C THR A 61 -2.28 17.63 -5.32
N GLY A 62 -1.87 17.10 -4.16
CA GLY A 62 -0.46 16.97 -3.79
C GLY A 62 0.34 16.08 -4.75
N ILE A 63 -0.18 14.90 -5.11
CA ILE A 63 0.52 13.98 -6.01
C ILE A 63 0.62 14.54 -7.44
N ALA A 64 -0.37 15.31 -7.90
CA ALA A 64 -0.30 15.98 -9.19
C ALA A 64 0.80 17.05 -9.24
N VAL A 65 1.04 17.76 -8.13
CA VAL A 65 2.19 18.69 -8.01
C VAL A 65 3.51 17.90 -7.92
N TYR A 66 3.53 16.80 -7.16
CA TYR A 66 4.69 15.91 -7.07
C TYR A 66 5.16 15.39 -8.44
N GLU A 67 4.22 14.93 -9.27
CA GLU A 67 4.46 14.45 -10.64
C GLU A 67 4.74 15.60 -11.64
N GLY A 68 4.58 16.85 -11.22
CA GLY A 68 4.77 18.02 -12.09
C GLY A 68 3.66 18.22 -13.12
N TRP A 69 2.51 17.58 -12.94
CA TRP A 69 1.33 17.77 -13.80
C TRP A 69 0.64 19.12 -13.58
N ALA A 70 0.86 19.72 -12.41
CA ALA A 70 0.35 21.02 -12.01
C ALA A 70 1.45 21.84 -11.31
N PRO A 71 1.48 23.18 -11.46
CA PRO A 71 2.46 24.04 -10.79
C PRO A 71 2.17 24.23 -9.29
N ASP A 72 0.92 24.08 -8.87
CA ASP A 72 0.47 24.27 -7.49
C ASP A 72 -0.85 23.51 -7.22
N LEU A 73 -1.27 23.49 -5.96
CA LEU A 73 -2.45 22.75 -5.50
C LEU A 73 -3.76 23.28 -6.11
N VAL A 74 -3.87 24.60 -6.38
CA VAL A 74 -5.07 25.21 -6.95
C VAL A 74 -5.24 24.80 -8.41
N ALA A 75 -4.14 24.83 -9.18
CA ALA A 75 -4.11 24.33 -10.54
C ALA A 75 -4.38 22.83 -10.59
N ALA A 76 -3.83 22.05 -9.65
CA ALA A 76 -4.09 20.61 -9.55
C ALA A 76 -5.57 20.29 -9.28
N GLU A 77 -6.20 21.03 -8.37
CA GLU A 77 -7.63 20.88 -8.06
C GLU A 77 -8.51 21.20 -9.28
N LYS A 78 -8.16 22.25 -10.01
CA LYS A 78 -8.85 22.60 -11.26
C LYS A 78 -8.71 21.48 -12.29
N LEU A 79 -7.51 20.94 -12.48
CA LEU A 79 -7.27 19.82 -13.40
C LEU A 79 -8.06 18.57 -13.01
N ALA A 80 -8.13 18.24 -11.72
CA ALA A 80 -8.94 17.12 -11.24
C ALA A 80 -10.43 17.34 -11.51
N THR A 81 -10.94 18.55 -11.27
CA THR A 81 -12.34 18.94 -11.53
C THR A 81 -12.67 18.92 -13.03
N ASP A 82 -11.72 19.32 -13.88
CA ASP A 82 -11.88 19.30 -15.34
C ASP A 82 -11.76 17.88 -15.94
N GLY A 83 -11.50 16.84 -15.13
CA GLY A 83 -11.36 15.46 -15.57
C GLY A 83 -10.02 15.15 -16.25
N ALA A 84 -8.96 15.87 -15.90
CA ALA A 84 -7.62 15.69 -16.50
C ALA A 84 -6.83 14.49 -15.93
N PHE A 85 -7.36 13.80 -14.92
CA PHE A 85 -6.77 12.60 -14.31
C PHE A 85 -7.72 11.41 -14.40
N GLU A 86 -7.16 10.23 -14.61
CA GLU A 86 -7.89 8.95 -14.56
C GLU A 86 -7.71 8.33 -13.17
N PHE A 87 -8.81 8.01 -12.49
CA PHE A 87 -8.80 7.44 -11.14
C PHE A 87 -9.15 5.96 -11.17
N HIS A 88 -8.31 5.13 -10.57
CA HIS A 88 -8.53 3.69 -10.53
C HIS A 88 -8.20 3.06 -9.16
N PRO A 89 -8.94 2.03 -8.73
CA PRO A 89 -8.57 1.24 -7.56
C PRO A 89 -7.21 0.58 -7.69
N ASN A 90 -6.40 0.64 -6.64
CA ASN A 90 -5.14 -0.12 -6.53
C ASN A 90 -5.35 -1.62 -6.82
N HIS A 91 -6.45 -2.20 -6.32
CA HIS A 91 -6.78 -3.61 -6.50
C HIS A 91 -7.02 -4.04 -7.96
N HIS A 92 -7.15 -3.11 -8.91
CA HIS A 92 -7.22 -3.39 -10.35
C HIS A 92 -5.84 -3.55 -11.00
N PHE A 93 -4.77 -3.14 -10.31
CA PHE A 93 -3.39 -3.08 -10.82
C PHE A 93 -2.43 -3.86 -9.91
N ASP A 94 -2.91 -4.93 -9.28
CA ASP A 94 -2.17 -5.77 -8.32
C ASP A 94 -1.49 -4.97 -7.19
N THR A 95 -2.02 -3.78 -6.91
CA THR A 95 -1.47 -2.83 -5.95
C THR A 95 -2.41 -2.72 -4.75
N VAL A 96 -1.88 -2.21 -3.65
CA VAL A 96 -2.61 -1.76 -2.46
C VAL A 96 -1.90 -0.53 -1.88
N GLY A 97 -2.62 0.30 -1.14
CA GLY A 97 -2.06 1.47 -0.47
C GLY A 97 -2.78 1.83 0.84
N PRO A 98 -2.05 2.22 1.90
CA PRO A 98 -2.67 2.61 3.16
C PRO A 98 -3.38 3.95 3.02
N MET A 99 -4.50 4.11 3.72
CA MET A 99 -5.27 5.37 3.78
C MET A 99 -5.67 5.87 2.37
N THR A 100 -5.26 7.05 1.91
CA THR A 100 -5.60 7.50 0.53
C THR A 100 -5.06 6.54 -0.55
N GLY A 101 -3.95 5.86 -0.24
CA GLY A 101 -3.38 4.78 -1.05
C GLY A 101 -2.89 5.22 -2.42
N LEU A 102 -2.49 6.49 -2.59
CA LEU A 102 -2.14 6.98 -3.92
C LEU A 102 -0.90 6.30 -4.50
N THR A 103 -1.01 5.89 -5.77
CA THR A 103 0.12 5.39 -6.58
C THR A 103 0.10 6.03 -7.96
N THR A 104 1.23 6.58 -8.37
CA THR A 104 1.48 7.25 -9.66
C THR A 104 2.81 6.79 -10.25
N ILE A 105 3.03 7.08 -11.53
CA ILE A 105 4.11 6.48 -12.35
C ILE A 105 5.51 6.61 -11.75
N SER A 106 5.84 7.71 -11.07
CA SER A 106 7.21 7.96 -10.60
C SER A 106 7.45 7.46 -9.17
N GLN A 107 6.39 7.11 -8.43
CA GLN A 107 6.54 6.64 -7.05
C GLN A 107 7.23 5.28 -7.01
N PRO A 108 8.19 5.06 -6.09
CA PRO A 108 8.77 3.75 -5.87
C PRO A 108 7.77 2.83 -5.15
N VAL A 109 7.60 1.63 -5.67
CA VAL A 109 6.78 0.58 -5.09
C VAL A 109 7.64 -0.59 -4.64
N MET A 110 7.31 -1.12 -3.46
CA MET A 110 7.85 -2.37 -2.95
C MET A 110 7.22 -3.54 -3.70
N VAL A 111 8.04 -4.48 -4.14
CA VAL A 111 7.62 -5.64 -4.93
C VAL A 111 7.61 -6.88 -4.03
N VAL A 112 6.42 -7.40 -3.75
CA VAL A 112 6.27 -8.68 -3.08
C VAL A 112 5.93 -9.74 -4.11
N GLU A 113 6.81 -10.73 -4.25
CA GLU A 113 6.59 -11.89 -5.11
C GLU A 113 6.09 -13.06 -4.27
N ASN A 114 4.98 -13.65 -4.67
CA ASN A 114 4.52 -14.92 -4.13
C ASN A 114 5.17 -16.05 -4.93
N GLN A 115 6.33 -16.54 -4.46
CA GLN A 115 7.14 -17.53 -5.18
C GLN A 115 6.39 -18.83 -5.47
N LYS A 116 5.37 -19.17 -4.66
CA LYS A 116 4.53 -20.35 -4.87
C LYS A 116 3.72 -20.28 -6.17
N PHE A 117 3.22 -19.10 -6.53
CA PHE A 117 2.30 -18.89 -7.65
C PHE A 117 2.87 -17.99 -8.75
N GLY A 118 4.02 -17.35 -8.51
CA GLY A 118 4.71 -16.48 -9.47
C GLY A 118 4.05 -15.11 -9.68
N ASN A 119 2.97 -14.78 -8.95
CA ASN A 119 2.35 -13.47 -9.01
C ASN A 119 3.10 -12.47 -8.13
N ARG A 120 2.93 -11.18 -8.43
CA ARG A 120 3.50 -10.06 -7.68
C ARG A 120 2.39 -9.14 -7.20
N ALA A 121 2.64 -8.46 -6.10
CA ALA A 121 1.82 -7.36 -5.62
C ALA A 121 2.70 -6.19 -5.18
N TYR A 122 2.10 -5.00 -5.22
CA TYR A 122 2.82 -3.75 -5.06
C TYR A 122 2.21 -2.86 -3.99
N CYS A 123 3.04 -2.09 -3.31
CA CYS A 123 2.62 -1.03 -2.41
C CYS A 123 3.72 0.04 -2.36
N THR A 124 3.37 1.31 -2.31
CA THR A 124 4.35 2.40 -2.16
C THR A 124 5.14 2.27 -0.86
N ILE A 125 6.31 2.89 -0.78
CA ILE A 125 7.09 2.93 0.47
C ILE A 125 6.33 3.75 1.51
N ASN A 126 6.31 3.30 2.77
CA ASN A 126 5.73 4.06 3.86
C ASN A 126 6.47 5.40 4.05
N GLU A 127 5.75 6.52 4.01
CA GLU A 127 6.33 7.86 4.05
C GLU A 127 6.86 8.29 5.43
N GLY A 128 6.58 7.52 6.49
CA GLY A 128 6.89 7.88 7.87
C GLY A 128 5.66 8.30 8.68
N LEU A 129 5.93 9.00 9.79
CA LEU A 129 4.95 9.50 10.74
C LEU A 129 4.81 11.02 10.63
N GLY A 130 3.68 11.55 11.10
CA GLY A 130 3.38 12.98 11.06
C GLY A 130 2.61 13.40 9.81
N LYS A 131 3.00 14.53 9.22
CA LYS A 131 2.41 15.02 7.97
C LYS A 131 2.88 14.15 6.80
N VAL A 132 1.94 13.44 6.17
CA VAL A 132 2.22 12.51 5.08
C VAL A 132 1.08 12.51 4.07
N MET A 133 1.38 12.17 2.81
CA MET A 133 0.41 12.21 1.72
C MET A 133 -0.69 11.17 1.90
N ARG A 134 -0.40 10.02 2.50
CA ARG A 134 -1.43 9.03 2.84
C ARG A 134 -2.56 9.58 3.73
N PHE A 135 -2.35 10.69 4.45
CA PHE A 135 -3.40 11.39 5.21
C PHE A 135 -3.89 12.69 4.55
N GLY A 136 -3.51 12.94 3.28
CA GLY A 136 -3.85 14.18 2.57
C GLY A 136 -2.88 15.33 2.78
N GLY A 137 -1.75 15.12 3.47
CA GLY A 137 -0.68 16.11 3.58
C GLY A 137 -0.03 16.38 2.23
N ASN A 138 0.19 17.65 1.90
CA ASN A 138 0.64 18.07 0.57
C ASN A 138 1.48 19.36 0.59
N ASP A 139 2.11 19.67 1.73
CA ASP A 139 3.06 20.77 1.82
C ASP A 139 4.44 20.38 1.27
N GLU A 140 5.33 21.37 1.14
CA GLU A 140 6.67 21.19 0.56
C GLU A 140 7.49 20.11 1.30
N GLU A 141 7.33 19.99 2.62
CA GLU A 141 7.98 18.95 3.42
C GLU A 141 7.55 17.54 2.99
N VAL A 142 6.25 17.33 2.75
CA VAL A 142 5.72 16.06 2.25
C VAL A 142 6.25 15.78 0.84
N LEU A 143 6.20 16.77 -0.06
CA LEU A 143 6.63 16.58 -1.45
C LEU A 143 8.15 16.29 -1.55
N ASP A 144 8.97 16.99 -0.77
CA ASP A 144 10.42 16.75 -0.72
C ASP A 144 10.75 15.37 -0.14
N ARG A 145 9.97 14.91 0.83
CA ARG A 145 10.11 13.54 1.36
C ARG A 145 9.78 12.49 0.30
N LEU A 146 8.71 12.68 -0.48
CA LEU A 146 8.38 11.79 -1.59
C LEU A 146 9.46 11.78 -2.68
N ARG A 147 10.06 12.94 -2.97
CA ARG A 147 11.20 13.03 -3.90
C ARG A 147 12.41 12.28 -3.35
N TRP A 148 12.72 12.45 -2.07
CA TRP A 148 13.78 11.69 -1.40
C TRP A 148 13.55 10.17 -1.42
N LEU A 149 12.30 9.74 -1.21
CA LEU A 149 11.93 8.33 -1.31
C LEU A 149 12.17 7.78 -2.72
N ARG A 150 11.82 8.55 -3.76
CA ARG A 150 12.04 8.18 -5.17
C ARG A 150 13.52 8.19 -5.56
N ASP A 151 14.23 9.25 -5.24
CA ASP A 151 15.53 9.55 -5.83
C ASP A 151 16.69 8.96 -5.04
N GLU A 152 16.52 8.71 -3.74
CA GLU A 152 17.59 8.23 -2.86
C GLU A 152 17.23 6.93 -2.14
N PHE A 153 16.16 6.91 -1.34
CA PHE A 153 15.87 5.79 -0.44
C PHE A 153 15.42 4.54 -1.20
N GLY A 154 14.49 4.68 -2.15
CA GLY A 154 13.99 3.59 -2.97
C GLY A 154 15.11 2.86 -3.74
N PRO A 155 15.98 3.57 -4.48
CA PRO A 155 17.15 2.98 -5.14
C PRO A 155 18.12 2.30 -4.17
N ALA A 156 18.37 2.87 -2.99
CA ALA A 156 19.22 2.24 -1.98
C ALA A 156 18.61 0.93 -1.44
N LEU A 157 17.30 0.94 -1.18
CA LEU A 157 16.57 -0.24 -0.71
C LEU A 157 16.48 -1.33 -1.79
N SER A 158 16.29 -0.95 -3.06
CA SER A 158 16.37 -1.85 -4.22
C SER A 158 17.73 -2.53 -4.32
N ALA A 159 18.81 -1.75 -4.27
CA ALA A 159 20.17 -2.29 -4.34
C ALA A 159 20.44 -3.27 -3.20
N ALA A 160 20.01 -2.95 -1.98
CA ALA A 160 20.12 -3.84 -0.84
C ALA A 160 19.33 -5.14 -1.04
N LEU A 161 18.05 -5.06 -1.43
CA LEU A 161 17.21 -6.25 -1.65
C LEU A 161 17.79 -7.15 -2.75
N ARG A 162 18.17 -6.59 -3.90
CA ARG A 162 18.78 -7.32 -5.02
C ARG A 162 20.14 -7.94 -4.70
N SER A 163 20.82 -7.47 -3.65
CA SER A 163 22.07 -8.08 -3.15
C SER A 163 21.85 -9.28 -2.22
N THR A 164 20.60 -9.57 -1.89
CA THR A 164 20.17 -10.71 -1.07
C THR A 164 19.24 -11.63 -1.89
N ASP A 165 18.80 -12.74 -1.32
CA ASP A 165 17.79 -13.62 -1.93
C ASP A 165 16.34 -13.10 -1.72
N GLY A 166 16.19 -11.83 -1.36
CA GLY A 166 14.95 -11.22 -0.90
C GLY A 166 14.68 -11.45 0.59
N LEU A 167 13.61 -10.84 1.10
CA LEU A 167 13.19 -10.94 2.50
C LEU A 167 11.94 -11.82 2.63
N PRO A 168 12.05 -13.07 3.15
CA PRO A 168 10.90 -13.94 3.37
C PRO A 168 9.95 -13.35 4.43
N LEU A 169 8.69 -13.13 4.05
CA LEU A 169 7.77 -12.36 4.89
C LEU A 169 7.03 -13.24 5.90
N LYS A 170 6.68 -14.49 5.56
CA LYS A 170 5.97 -15.39 6.48
C LYS A 170 6.69 -15.63 7.80
N SER A 171 8.00 -15.92 7.75
CA SER A 171 8.79 -16.17 8.96
C SER A 171 9.03 -14.90 9.79
N LEU A 172 9.16 -13.75 9.12
CA LEU A 172 9.29 -12.45 9.76
C LEU A 172 7.99 -12.07 10.49
N VAL A 173 6.84 -12.18 9.83
CA VAL A 173 5.52 -11.93 10.42
C VAL A 173 5.23 -12.89 11.57
N ALA A 174 5.50 -14.19 11.40
CA ALA A 174 5.31 -15.18 12.48
C ALA A 174 6.07 -14.79 13.75
N ARG A 175 7.29 -14.26 13.61
CA ARG A 175 8.07 -13.74 14.73
C ARG A 175 7.47 -12.44 15.28
N GLY A 176 7.07 -11.51 14.43
CA GLY A 176 6.42 -10.26 14.85
C GLY A 176 5.15 -10.48 15.67
N LEU A 177 4.32 -11.45 15.29
CA LEU A 177 3.12 -11.84 16.05
C LEU A 177 3.49 -12.28 17.48
N THR A 178 4.58 -13.05 17.66
CA THR A 178 5.07 -13.43 19.00
C THR A 178 5.65 -12.25 19.81
N MET A 179 5.89 -11.11 19.15
CA MET A 179 6.37 -9.87 19.75
C MET A 179 5.24 -8.83 19.95
N GLY A 180 4.00 -9.22 19.69
CA GLY A 180 2.80 -8.43 19.97
C GLY A 180 2.36 -7.48 18.86
N ASP A 181 2.90 -7.62 17.65
CA ASP A 181 2.34 -6.95 16.46
C ASP A 181 1.12 -7.71 15.93
N GLU A 182 0.29 -7.03 15.12
CA GLU A 182 -0.83 -7.64 14.37
C GLU A 182 -0.82 -7.31 12.86
N MET A 183 0.16 -6.52 12.40
CA MET A 183 0.45 -6.16 11.00
C MET A 183 -0.39 -5.02 10.40
N HIS A 184 -1.43 -4.53 11.06
CA HIS A 184 -2.25 -3.42 10.59
C HIS A 184 -2.04 -2.16 11.43
N GLN A 185 -2.45 -2.15 12.70
CA GLN A 185 -2.27 -1.00 13.59
C GLN A 185 -0.93 -0.98 14.31
N ARG A 186 -0.35 -2.14 14.62
CA ARG A 186 0.92 -2.26 15.33
C ARG A 186 1.90 -3.10 14.51
N ASN A 187 2.98 -2.42 14.11
CA ASN A 187 4.02 -2.93 13.21
C ASN A 187 5.45 -2.76 13.76
N VAL A 188 5.59 -2.49 15.07
CA VAL A 188 6.87 -2.10 15.70
C VAL A 188 7.90 -3.23 15.56
N ALA A 189 7.52 -4.46 15.88
CA ALA A 189 8.43 -5.59 15.83
C ALA A 189 8.85 -5.91 14.40
N CYS A 190 7.93 -5.96 13.44
CA CYS A 190 8.24 -6.27 12.05
C CYS A 190 9.01 -5.15 11.35
N SER A 191 8.76 -3.88 11.69
CA SER A 191 9.57 -2.74 11.20
C SER A 191 11.02 -2.87 11.69
N GLY A 192 11.21 -3.18 12.98
CA GLY A 192 12.54 -3.44 13.55
C GLY A 192 13.23 -4.69 12.99
N LEU A 193 12.49 -5.79 12.76
CA LEU A 193 13.01 -7.01 12.15
C LEU A 193 13.41 -6.80 10.69
N THR A 194 12.64 -6.00 9.94
CA THR A 194 12.96 -5.61 8.56
C THR A 194 14.23 -4.79 8.50
N LEU A 195 14.36 -3.77 9.36
CA LEU A 195 15.59 -3.00 9.50
C LEU A 195 16.78 -3.92 9.84
N ARG A 196 16.62 -4.80 10.83
CA ARG A 196 17.67 -5.75 11.23
C ARG A 196 18.10 -6.66 10.07
N ALA A 197 17.17 -7.13 9.25
CA ALA A 197 17.45 -8.02 8.14
C ALA A 197 18.16 -7.29 6.99
N LEU A 198 17.77 -6.05 6.69
CA LEU A 198 18.26 -5.30 5.52
C LEU A 198 19.46 -4.39 5.82
N ALA A 199 19.72 -4.03 7.08
CA ALA A 199 20.81 -3.12 7.44
C ALA A 199 22.21 -3.58 6.94
N PRO A 200 22.59 -4.88 7.02
CA PRO A 200 23.88 -5.32 6.47
C PRO A 200 23.98 -5.12 4.96
N ALA A 201 22.90 -5.40 4.22
CA ALA A 201 22.86 -5.23 2.77
C ALA A 201 22.91 -3.75 2.38
N LEU A 202 22.14 -2.89 3.07
CA LEU A 202 22.21 -1.43 2.90
C LEU A 202 23.63 -0.89 3.15
N ALA A 203 24.32 -1.38 4.18
CA ALA A 203 25.69 -0.99 4.47
C ALA A 203 26.69 -1.51 3.42
N ALA A 204 26.45 -2.68 2.83
CA ALA A 204 27.33 -3.27 1.82
C ALA A 204 27.18 -2.64 0.43
N THR A 205 25.97 -2.17 0.08
CA THR A 205 25.67 -1.59 -1.23
C THR A 205 25.79 -0.05 -1.23
N GLY A 206 25.63 0.59 -0.08
CA GLY A 206 25.82 2.02 0.11
C GLY A 206 27.29 2.44 0.00
N ARG A 207 27.53 3.64 -0.55
CA ARG A 207 28.87 4.25 -0.64
C ARG A 207 29.03 5.51 0.20
N ASP A 208 27.92 6.15 0.55
CA ASP A 208 27.88 7.34 1.38
C ASP A 208 27.31 7.00 2.77
N THR A 209 28.14 7.17 3.79
CA THR A 209 27.77 6.94 5.19
C THR A 209 26.65 7.88 5.65
N ALA A 210 26.57 9.10 5.11
CA ALA A 210 25.52 10.05 5.49
C ALA A 210 24.15 9.58 4.94
N ALA A 211 24.08 9.22 3.65
CA ALA A 211 22.89 8.62 3.06
C ALA A 211 22.47 7.31 3.77
N LEU A 212 23.42 6.43 4.08
CA LEU A 212 23.16 5.19 4.84
C LEU A 212 22.57 5.51 6.22
N SER A 213 23.18 6.44 6.96
CA SER A 213 22.68 6.84 8.27
C SER A 213 21.27 7.42 8.20
N LYS A 214 20.97 8.24 7.18
CA LYS A 214 19.64 8.79 6.94
C LYS A 214 18.61 7.70 6.65
N ALA A 215 18.95 6.72 5.82
CA ALA A 215 18.08 5.59 5.50
C ALA A 215 17.78 4.70 6.73
N LEU A 216 18.81 4.36 7.51
CA LEU A 216 18.64 3.57 8.73
C LEU A 216 17.84 4.32 9.80
N ALA A 217 18.07 5.62 9.95
CA ALA A 217 17.30 6.47 10.86
C ALA A 217 15.83 6.59 10.43
N PHE A 218 15.57 6.70 9.12
CA PHE A 218 14.21 6.74 8.58
C PHE A 218 13.45 5.44 8.87
N MET A 219 14.05 4.27 8.59
CA MET A 219 13.44 2.98 8.91
C MET A 219 13.27 2.78 10.42
N GLY A 220 14.29 3.12 11.22
CA GLY A 220 14.29 2.92 12.66
C GLY A 220 13.37 3.86 13.44
N GLY A 221 13.09 5.04 12.88
CA GLY A 221 12.13 6.00 13.45
C GLY A 221 10.69 5.82 12.97
N ASN A 222 10.42 4.82 12.12
CA ASN A 222 9.11 4.57 11.55
C ASN A 222 8.55 3.22 12.02
N ASP A 223 7.80 3.24 13.12
CA ASP A 223 7.13 2.06 13.67
C ASP A 223 6.07 1.45 12.73
N GLN A 224 5.67 2.17 11.67
CA GLN A 224 4.71 1.73 10.66
C GLN A 224 5.38 1.36 9.33
N PHE A 225 6.71 1.28 9.26
CA PHE A 225 7.43 0.96 8.01
C PHE A 225 6.94 -0.35 7.39
N PHE A 226 6.68 -1.36 8.22
CA PHE A 226 6.24 -2.68 7.76
C PHE A 226 4.79 -2.74 7.26
N LEU A 227 3.92 -1.78 7.59
CA LEU A 227 2.51 -1.80 7.19
C LEU A 227 2.35 -1.99 5.68
N ASN A 228 3.08 -1.20 4.90
CA ASN A 228 3.01 -1.25 3.43
C ASN A 228 3.51 -2.60 2.89
N ILE A 229 4.50 -3.23 3.54
CA ILE A 229 4.98 -4.57 3.19
C ILE A 229 3.92 -5.62 3.54
N ALA A 230 3.28 -5.51 4.71
CA ALA A 230 2.21 -6.41 5.14
C ALA A 230 1.01 -6.36 4.17
N MET A 231 0.65 -5.18 3.70
CA MET A 231 -0.43 -5.01 2.73
C MET A 231 -0.08 -5.68 1.39
N ALA A 232 1.11 -5.43 0.84
CA ALA A 232 1.57 -6.09 -0.39
C ALA A 232 1.66 -7.62 -0.22
N MET A 233 2.07 -8.10 0.96
CA MET A 233 2.03 -9.51 1.31
C MET A 233 0.61 -10.09 1.29
N GLY A 234 -0.35 -9.44 1.94
CA GLY A 234 -1.75 -9.86 1.95
C GLY A 234 -2.32 -9.95 0.53
N LYS A 235 -2.09 -8.90 -0.28
CA LYS A 235 -2.47 -8.86 -1.69
C LYS A 235 -1.83 -10.00 -2.50
N ALA A 236 -0.52 -10.23 -2.36
CA ALA A 236 0.19 -11.28 -3.05
C ALA A 236 -0.31 -12.69 -2.68
N ILE A 237 -0.75 -12.89 -1.43
CA ILE A 237 -1.37 -14.15 -0.96
C ILE A 237 -2.79 -14.31 -1.51
N MET A 238 -3.58 -13.24 -1.52
CA MET A 238 -5.00 -13.28 -1.87
C MET A 238 -5.29 -13.26 -3.36
N ASP A 239 -4.41 -12.72 -4.20
CA ASP A 239 -4.63 -12.67 -5.64
C ASP A 239 -4.77 -14.06 -6.31
N PRO A 240 -3.95 -15.08 -5.98
CA PRO A 240 -4.14 -16.45 -6.47
C PRO A 240 -5.48 -17.10 -6.06
N VAL A 241 -6.16 -16.53 -5.07
CA VAL A 241 -7.45 -17.00 -4.54
C VAL A 241 -8.61 -16.48 -5.40
N ARG A 242 -8.39 -15.49 -6.28
CA ARG A 242 -9.42 -14.94 -7.17
C ARG A 242 -9.83 -15.91 -8.29
N GLY A 243 -11.05 -15.72 -8.80
CA GLY A 243 -11.54 -16.40 -10.01
C GLY A 243 -11.85 -17.90 -9.83
N ILE A 244 -11.93 -18.41 -8.60
CA ILE A 244 -12.26 -19.81 -8.35
C ILE A 244 -13.78 -19.95 -8.42
N ASN A 245 -14.25 -20.52 -9.53
CA ASN A 245 -15.69 -20.66 -9.80
C ASN A 245 -16.42 -21.41 -8.68
N GLY A 246 -17.42 -20.75 -8.08
CA GLY A 246 -18.21 -21.29 -6.97
C GLY A 246 -17.61 -21.04 -5.59
N SER A 247 -16.43 -20.42 -5.48
CA SER A 247 -15.88 -20.02 -4.18
C SER A 247 -16.55 -18.75 -3.66
N THR A 248 -16.82 -18.75 -2.36
CA THR A 248 -17.42 -17.64 -1.62
C THR A 248 -16.41 -16.92 -0.72
N LEU A 249 -15.10 -17.20 -0.87
CA LEU A 249 -14.08 -16.50 -0.10
C LEU A 249 -13.98 -15.04 -0.55
N VAL A 250 -13.91 -14.13 0.41
CA VAL A 250 -13.55 -12.74 0.16
C VAL A 250 -12.07 -12.69 -0.22
N THR A 251 -11.73 -11.95 -1.27
CA THR A 251 -10.36 -11.84 -1.80
C THR A 251 -9.81 -10.42 -1.74
N ALA A 252 -10.66 -9.45 -1.44
CA ALA A 252 -10.27 -8.08 -1.11
C ALA A 252 -11.37 -7.44 -0.25
N MET A 253 -10.96 -6.76 0.80
CA MET A 253 -11.74 -5.74 1.50
C MET A 253 -10.98 -4.44 1.41
N SER A 254 -11.66 -3.35 1.04
CA SER A 254 -11.01 -2.04 0.91
C SER A 254 -12.03 -0.90 1.00
N ARG A 255 -11.56 0.31 1.30
CA ARG A 255 -12.39 1.49 1.52
C ARG A 255 -11.70 2.78 1.07
N ASN A 256 -12.48 3.76 0.64
CA ASN A 256 -11.97 5.03 0.07
C ASN A 256 -12.42 6.29 0.85
N GLY A 257 -12.95 6.12 2.07
CA GLY A 257 -13.53 7.22 2.86
C GLY A 257 -14.95 7.60 2.43
N THR A 258 -15.56 6.83 1.53
CA THR A 258 -16.95 7.03 1.07
C THR A 258 -17.67 5.68 0.93
N ASP A 259 -17.05 4.73 0.24
CA ASP A 259 -17.54 3.38 0.02
C ASP A 259 -16.57 2.33 0.57
N PHE A 260 -17.13 1.35 1.29
CA PHE A 260 -16.49 0.09 1.61
C PHE A 260 -16.83 -0.91 0.50
N GLY A 261 -15.83 -1.60 0.00
CA GLY A 261 -15.95 -2.54 -1.09
C GLY A 261 -15.35 -3.89 -0.75
N ILE A 262 -16.04 -4.96 -1.14
CA ILE A 262 -15.47 -6.31 -1.14
C ILE A 262 -15.45 -6.91 -2.54
N ARG A 263 -14.55 -7.87 -2.72
CA ARG A 263 -14.53 -8.78 -3.88
C ARG A 263 -14.56 -10.22 -3.39
N VAL A 264 -15.30 -11.06 -4.10
CA VAL A 264 -15.49 -12.48 -3.77
C VAL A 264 -14.95 -13.35 -4.91
N SER A 265 -14.19 -14.39 -4.58
CA SER A 265 -13.44 -15.22 -5.54
C SER A 265 -14.28 -15.67 -6.74
N GLY A 266 -15.47 -16.23 -6.51
CA GLY A 266 -16.35 -16.74 -7.56
C GLY A 266 -17.05 -15.68 -8.41
N THR A 267 -16.87 -14.40 -8.10
CA THR A 267 -17.52 -13.26 -8.79
C THR A 267 -16.56 -12.42 -9.64
N GLY A 268 -15.30 -12.87 -9.74
CA GLY A 268 -14.28 -12.24 -10.57
C GLY A 268 -13.91 -10.83 -10.08
N ASP A 269 -14.05 -9.85 -10.97
CA ASP A 269 -13.68 -8.45 -10.72
C ASP A 269 -14.83 -7.57 -10.23
N THR A 270 -15.98 -8.17 -9.95
CA THR A 270 -17.16 -7.46 -9.42
C THR A 270 -16.89 -6.92 -8.02
N TRP A 271 -17.14 -5.62 -7.82
CA TRP A 271 -17.19 -5.00 -6.50
C TRP A 271 -18.60 -5.06 -5.93
N PHE A 272 -18.70 -5.41 -4.64
CA PHE A 272 -19.90 -5.23 -3.85
C PHE A 272 -19.63 -4.10 -2.86
N THR A 273 -20.35 -3.00 -2.99
CA THR A 273 -20.11 -1.78 -2.22
C THR A 273 -21.25 -1.44 -1.28
N ALA A 274 -20.90 -0.81 -0.17
CA ALA A 274 -21.79 -0.16 0.79
C ALA A 274 -21.10 1.12 1.29
N PRO A 275 -21.83 2.08 1.88
CA PRO A 275 -21.21 3.22 2.53
C PRO A 275 -20.19 2.76 3.60
N VAL A 276 -19.09 3.49 3.76
CA VAL A 276 -18.15 3.25 4.86
C VAL A 276 -18.78 3.60 6.21
N GLU A 277 -18.34 2.91 7.25
CA GLU A 277 -18.67 3.22 8.63
C GLU A 277 -17.71 4.29 9.20
N MET A 278 -18.14 4.93 10.28
CA MET A 278 -17.27 5.81 11.06
C MET A 278 -16.48 4.99 12.10
N PRO A 279 -15.15 5.03 12.11
CA PRO A 279 -14.37 4.36 13.14
C PRO A 279 -14.65 4.92 14.53
N GLU A 280 -15.03 4.05 15.47
CA GLU A 280 -15.18 4.41 16.88
C GLU A 280 -13.90 4.08 17.66
N GLY A 281 -13.32 5.06 18.35
CA GLY A 281 -12.07 4.86 19.06
C GLY A 281 -11.68 5.98 20.01
N LEU A 282 -10.45 5.90 20.52
CA LEU A 282 -9.85 6.96 21.33
C LEU A 282 -9.17 7.99 20.42
N TYR A 283 -9.42 9.26 20.69
CA TYR A 283 -8.85 10.37 19.95
C TYR A 283 -7.63 10.95 20.67
N PHE A 284 -6.69 11.49 19.89
CA PHE A 284 -5.57 12.23 20.46
C PHE A 284 -6.06 13.49 21.19
N PRO A 285 -5.35 13.95 22.25
CA PRO A 285 -5.73 15.15 22.96
C PRO A 285 -5.92 16.35 22.01
N GLY A 286 -7.09 16.98 22.07
CA GLY A 286 -7.46 18.11 21.23
C GLY A 286 -8.30 17.76 20.00
N PHE A 287 -8.57 16.48 19.74
CA PHE A 287 -9.46 16.01 18.66
C PHE A 287 -10.67 15.26 19.22
N THR A 288 -11.76 15.27 18.45
CA THR A 288 -13.00 14.52 18.74
C THR A 288 -13.44 13.71 17.53
N GLU A 289 -14.56 12.99 17.68
CA GLU A 289 -15.23 12.28 16.58
C GLU A 289 -15.66 13.19 15.43
N ASP A 290 -15.94 14.47 15.71
CA ASP A 290 -16.33 15.44 14.68
C ASP A 290 -15.17 15.77 13.71
N ASP A 291 -13.93 15.53 14.13
CA ASP A 291 -12.73 15.71 13.31
C ASP A 291 -12.38 14.45 12.47
N ALA A 292 -13.08 13.34 12.70
CA ALA A 292 -12.76 12.06 12.08
C ALA A 292 -13.15 12.02 10.61
N ASN A 293 -12.30 11.39 9.79
CA ASN A 293 -12.68 10.96 8.46
C ASN A 293 -13.27 9.54 8.53
N PRO A 294 -14.31 9.23 7.73
CA PRO A 294 -14.79 7.86 7.59
C PRO A 294 -13.70 6.86 7.15
N ASP A 295 -13.93 5.56 7.35
CA ASP A 295 -12.90 4.53 7.14
C ASP A 295 -12.31 4.54 5.71
N MET A 296 -10.98 4.41 5.61
CA MET A 296 -10.24 4.57 4.36
C MET A 296 -8.93 3.75 4.34
N GLY A 297 -8.59 3.19 3.18
CA GLY A 297 -7.39 2.41 2.92
C GLY A 297 -7.66 1.08 2.22
N ASP A 298 -6.60 0.48 1.67
CA ASP A 298 -6.60 -0.94 1.29
C ASP A 298 -6.08 -1.85 2.43
N SER A 299 -5.68 -1.27 3.57
CA SER A 299 -5.05 -2.01 4.67
C SER A 299 -5.88 -3.16 5.25
N THR A 300 -7.20 -3.17 5.03
CA THR A 300 -8.09 -4.30 5.34
C THR A 300 -7.76 -5.59 4.59
N ILE A 301 -6.87 -5.52 3.60
CA ILE A 301 -6.25 -6.71 2.97
C ILE A 301 -5.41 -7.53 3.95
N VAL A 302 -4.99 -6.95 5.08
CA VAL A 302 -4.27 -7.67 6.14
C VAL A 302 -5.21 -8.62 6.89
N GLU A 303 -6.49 -8.23 7.07
CA GLU A 303 -7.53 -9.06 7.71
C GLU A 303 -8.27 -9.99 6.75
N THR A 304 -8.19 -9.74 5.44
CA THR A 304 -8.89 -10.51 4.40
C THR A 304 -8.33 -11.93 4.29
#